data_AF-A0AA38G8A2-F1
#
_entry.id   AF-A0AA38G8A2-F1
#
_cell.length_a   1.000
_cell.length_b   1.000
_cell.length_c   1.000
_cell.angle_alpha   90.00
_cell.angle_beta   90.00
_cell.angle_gamma   90.00
#
_symmetry.space_group_name_H-M   'P 1'
#
loop_
_entity.id
_entity.type
_entity.pdbx_description
1 polymer ?
#
loop_
_entity_poly.entity_id
_entity_poly.type
_entity_poly.pdbx_seq_one_letter_code
_entity_poly.pdbx_strand_id
1 'polypeptide(L)'
;IMTDPDAPSPSDPTGREYLHWYALHFYATSYLSRIPMKIMIVTDIPGTTSNSFGQEMVGYENPRPMIGVHRYVFTLFEQSGRGRGDPPPSRHHFNTREFAEGNGLGLPVAALYFNARRETAARGR
;
A
#
# COMPACT_ATOMS: atom_id res chain seq x y z
N ILE A 1 -0.94 2.00 -3.04
CA ILE A 1 0.33 1.33 -2.64
C ILE A 1 0.84 2.02 -1.38
N MET A 2 1.24 1.28 -0.34
CA MET A 2 1.85 1.84 0.86
C MET A 2 3.30 1.34 0.98
N THR A 3 4.27 2.26 0.99
CA THR A 3 5.69 1.93 1.09
C THR A 3 6.40 2.68 2.22
N ASP A 4 7.53 2.13 2.66
CA ASP A 4 8.48 2.75 3.60
C ASP A 4 9.85 2.88 2.92
N PRO A 5 10.29 4.09 2.53
CA PRO A 5 11.57 4.35 1.90
C PRO A 5 12.73 4.42 2.90
N ASP A 6 12.44 4.33 4.21
CA ASP A 6 13.38 4.49 5.30
C ASP A 6 13.71 3.14 5.98
N ALA A 7 13.34 2.00 5.36
CA ALA A 7 13.59 0.69 5.94
C ALA A 7 15.05 0.20 5.76
N PRO A 8 15.67 -0.44 6.78
CA PRO A 8 15.18 -0.64 8.15
C PRO A 8 15.36 0.58 9.07
N SER A 9 16.16 1.57 8.66
CA SER A 9 16.27 2.85 9.37
C SER A 9 16.52 4.03 8.41
N PRO A 10 16.07 5.25 8.72
CA PRO A 10 16.27 6.41 7.86
C PRO A 10 17.75 6.74 7.60
N SER A 11 18.62 6.41 8.56
CA SER A 11 20.07 6.65 8.47
C SER A 11 20.79 5.59 7.65
N ASP A 12 20.22 4.39 7.53
CA ASP A 12 20.77 3.26 6.76
C ASP A 12 19.64 2.50 6.05
N PRO A 13 19.06 3.07 4.98
CA PRO A 13 17.85 2.57 4.36
C PRO A 13 18.16 1.46 3.33
N THR A 14 18.88 0.42 3.75
CA THR A 14 19.34 -0.68 2.89
C THR A 14 18.21 -1.55 2.32
N GLY A 15 17.03 -1.52 2.94
CA GLY A 15 15.84 -2.28 2.53
C GLY A 15 14.80 -1.48 1.76
N ARG A 16 15.10 -0.23 1.38
CA ARG A 16 14.15 0.66 0.71
C ARG A 16 13.81 0.21 -0.73
N GLU A 17 12.60 0.43 -1.23
CA GLU A 17 11.38 0.72 -0.46
C GLU A 17 10.81 -0.59 0.10
N TYR A 18 10.25 -0.57 1.31
CA TYR A 18 9.55 -1.72 1.86
C TYR A 18 8.04 -1.61 1.58
N LEU A 19 7.45 -2.61 0.94
CA LEU A 19 6.03 -2.65 0.61
C LEU A 19 5.20 -3.13 1.81
N HIS A 20 4.46 -2.20 2.42
CA HIS A 20 3.54 -2.49 3.52
C HIS A 20 2.20 -3.02 3.02
N TRP A 21 1.67 -2.46 1.93
CA TRP A 21 0.33 -2.80 1.47
C TRP A 21 0.12 -2.48 -0.01
N TYR A 22 -0.56 -3.38 -0.73
CA TYR A 22 -0.98 -3.17 -2.11
C TYR A 22 -2.34 -3.81 -2.36
N ALA A 23 -3.25 -3.00 -2.91
CA ALA A 23 -4.60 -3.38 -3.27
C ALA A 23 -4.92 -2.92 -4.68
N LEU A 24 -5.69 -3.74 -5.40
CA LEU A 24 -6.27 -3.42 -6.70
C LEU A 24 -7.80 -3.44 -6.62
N HIS A 25 -8.46 -2.58 -7.39
CA HIS A 25 -9.91 -2.66 -7.54
C HIS A 25 -10.27 -3.50 -8.77
N PHE A 26 -11.18 -4.47 -8.60
CA PHE A 26 -11.81 -5.20 -9.70
C PHE A 26 -13.31 -4.96 -9.67
N TYR A 27 -13.86 -4.42 -10.76
CA TYR A 27 -15.31 -4.43 -10.98
C TYR A 27 -15.72 -5.87 -11.28
N ALA A 28 -16.27 -6.56 -10.29
CA ALA A 28 -16.84 -7.88 -10.49
C ALA A 28 -18.02 -7.79 -11.46
N THR A 29 -17.84 -8.27 -12.69
CA THR A 29 -18.97 -8.59 -13.55
C THR A 29 -19.61 -9.85 -12.97
N SER A 30 -20.74 -9.68 -12.29
CA SER A 30 -21.76 -10.70 -11.95
C SER A 30 -21.26 -12.15 -11.75
N TYR A 31 -21.14 -12.62 -10.49
CA TYR A 31 -21.63 -13.95 -10.02
C TYR A 31 -21.11 -14.44 -8.65
N LEU A 32 -20.38 -13.67 -7.84
CA LEU A 32 -19.86 -14.21 -6.55
C LEU A 32 -20.12 -13.28 -5.37
N SER A 33 -21.38 -13.21 -4.96
CA SER A 33 -21.87 -12.53 -3.76
C SER A 33 -21.67 -13.37 -2.47
N ARG A 34 -20.49 -13.98 -2.25
CA ARG A 34 -20.34 -14.92 -1.13
C ARG A 34 -18.93 -15.20 -0.59
N ILE A 35 -18.08 -14.18 -0.46
CA ILE A 35 -16.81 -14.30 0.28
C ILE A 35 -16.83 -13.34 1.47
N PRO A 36 -16.58 -13.81 2.71
CA PRO A 36 -16.68 -12.99 3.92
C PRO A 36 -15.67 -11.84 3.90
N MET A 37 -16.16 -10.68 4.30
CA MET A 37 -15.43 -9.42 4.30
C MET A 37 -14.13 -9.52 5.10
N LYS A 38 -13.01 -9.33 4.41
CA LYS A 38 -11.70 -9.11 5.01
C LYS A 38 -11.50 -7.60 5.05
N ILE A 39 -11.10 -7.09 6.22
CA ILE A 39 -10.70 -5.68 6.42
C ILE A 39 -9.56 -5.38 5.45
N MET A 40 -9.90 -4.76 4.33
CA MET A 40 -8.97 -3.94 3.57
C MET A 40 -9.20 -2.51 4.07
N ILE A 41 -8.13 -1.72 4.20
CA ILE A 41 -8.28 -0.27 4.28
C ILE A 41 -8.83 0.15 2.90
N VAL A 42 -10.14 0.06 2.72
CA VAL A 42 -10.77 0.41 1.45
C VAL A 42 -10.87 1.92 1.43
N THR A 43 -9.92 2.56 0.74
CA THR A 43 -10.11 3.92 0.26
C THR A 43 -11.05 3.86 -0.93
N ASP A 44 -12.34 4.00 -0.66
CA ASP A 44 -13.37 4.13 -1.67
C ASP A 44 -13.48 5.61 -2.07
N ILE A 45 -13.17 5.98 -3.32
CA ILE A 45 -13.92 7.07 -3.98
C ILE A 45 -14.05 6.79 -5.50
N PRO A 46 -14.79 5.76 -5.93
CA PRO A 46 -15.66 5.95 -7.09
C PRO A 46 -16.90 6.71 -6.62
N GLY A 47 -17.29 7.77 -7.34
CA GLY A 47 -18.42 8.62 -6.99
C GLY A 47 -19.81 7.95 -6.94
N THR A 48 -19.92 6.61 -6.93
CA THR A 48 -21.23 5.92 -6.97
C THR A 48 -21.36 4.53 -6.29
N THR A 49 -20.37 3.87 -5.69
CA THR A 49 -20.65 2.53 -5.11
C THR A 49 -19.70 2.02 -4.02
N SER A 50 -20.29 1.27 -3.07
CA SER A 50 -19.77 0.71 -1.81
C SER A 50 -18.39 0.04 -1.82
N ASN A 51 -17.68 0.25 -0.70
CA ASN A 51 -16.36 -0.22 -0.26
C ASN A 51 -16.11 -1.74 -0.19
N SER A 52 -16.88 -2.57 -0.91
CA SER A 52 -16.80 -4.03 -0.86
C SER A 52 -16.05 -4.65 -2.04
N PHE A 53 -15.55 -3.84 -2.99
CA PHE A 53 -15.04 -4.32 -4.27
C PHE A 53 -13.55 -4.00 -4.47
N GLY A 54 -12.66 -4.84 -3.91
CA GLY A 54 -11.22 -4.78 -4.13
C GLY A 54 -10.53 -6.12 -3.82
N GLN A 55 -9.42 -6.42 -4.50
CA GLN A 55 -8.56 -7.56 -4.22
C GLN A 55 -7.28 -7.08 -3.53
N GLU A 56 -7.03 -7.59 -2.32
CA GLU A 56 -5.76 -7.41 -1.63
C GLU A 56 -4.70 -8.30 -2.28
N MET A 57 -3.74 -7.68 -2.96
CA MET A 57 -2.65 -8.39 -3.65
C MET A 57 -1.48 -8.64 -2.71
N VAL A 58 -1.23 -7.71 -1.80
CA VAL A 58 -0.26 -7.83 -0.72
C VAL A 58 -0.91 -7.38 0.57
N GLY A 59 -0.99 -8.32 1.53
CA GLY A 59 -1.56 -8.12 2.85
C GLY A 59 -1.02 -6.89 3.57
N TYR A 60 -1.87 -6.12 4.25
CA TYR A 60 -1.37 -5.03 5.10
C TYR A 60 -0.43 -5.56 6.19
N GLU A 61 0.79 -5.03 6.22
CA GLU A 61 1.76 -5.25 7.30
C GLU A 61 1.90 -3.98 8.13
N ASN A 62 1.64 -4.07 9.43
CA ASN A 62 1.58 -2.89 10.28
C ASN A 62 2.97 -2.22 10.42
N PRO A 63 3.08 -0.89 10.36
CA PRO A 63 4.27 -0.13 10.70
C PRO A 63 4.89 -0.58 12.02
N ARG A 64 6.16 -1.00 12.00
CA ARG A 64 6.95 -1.31 13.22
C ARG A 64 8.34 -0.69 13.13
N PRO A 65 8.44 0.65 13.07
CA PRO A 65 9.75 1.31 13.03
C PRO A 65 10.51 0.99 14.31
N MET A 66 11.71 0.41 14.18
CA MET A 66 12.56 0.07 15.33
C MET A 66 13.49 1.22 15.72
N ILE A 67 13.99 1.97 14.73
CA ILE A 67 15.01 3.01 14.89
C ILE A 67 14.63 4.21 14.03
N GLY A 68 14.61 5.40 14.63
CA GLY A 68 14.34 6.65 13.92
C GLY A 68 12.86 6.88 13.60
N VAL A 69 12.61 7.89 12.78
CA VAL A 69 11.28 8.28 12.31
C VAL A 69 11.16 7.86 10.85
N HIS A 70 10.26 6.93 10.57
CA HIS A 70 10.01 6.40 9.23
C HIS A 70 8.88 7.17 8.55
N ARG A 71 8.99 7.35 7.24
CA ARG A 71 7.93 7.89 6.39
C ARG A 71 7.15 6.75 5.75
N TYR A 72 5.86 6.68 6.01
CA TYR A 72 4.97 5.76 5.33
C TYR A 72 4.23 6.51 4.23
N VAL A 73 4.52 6.15 2.99
CA VAL A 73 4.02 6.83 1.80
C VAL A 73 2.88 6.02 1.21
N PHE A 74 1.70 6.63 1.09
CA PHE A 74 0.61 6.11 0.30
C PHE A 74 0.61 6.78 -1.06
N THR A 75 0.70 5.97 -2.11
CA THR A 75 0.65 6.41 -3.51
C THR A 75 -0.57 5.79 -4.18
N LEU A 76 -1.41 6.64 -4.78
CA LEU A 76 -2.59 6.27 -5.55
C LEU A 76 -2.30 6.46 -7.05
N PHE A 77 -2.63 5.44 -7.82
CA PHE A 77 -2.48 5.43 -9.28
C PHE A 77 -3.83 5.26 -9.95
N GLU A 78 -4.00 5.87 -11.12
CA GLU A 78 -5.15 5.62 -11.98
C GLU A 78 -4.92 4.36 -12.80
N GLN A 79 -5.90 3.47 -12.84
CA GLN A 79 -5.84 2.29 -13.70
C GLN A 79 -6.58 2.58 -15.00
N SER A 80 -5.86 2.52 -16.11
CA SER A 80 -6.38 2.74 -17.47
C SER A 80 -7.27 1.60 -17.99
N GLY A 81 -7.35 0.46 -17.27
CA GLY A 81 -8.20 -0.68 -17.62
C GLY A 81 -8.25 -1.77 -16.54
N ARG A 82 -8.91 -2.90 -16.83
CA ARG A 82 -8.93 -4.10 -15.97
C ARG A 82 -7.58 -4.81 -16.03
N GLY A 83 -6.56 -4.19 -15.45
CA GLY A 83 -5.22 -4.77 -15.35
C GLY A 83 -5.12 -5.67 -14.12
N ARG A 84 -4.75 -6.94 -14.35
CA ARG A 84 -4.29 -7.83 -13.28
C ARG A 84 -2.82 -7.50 -13.05
N GLY A 85 -2.55 -6.60 -12.11
CA GLY A 85 -1.17 -6.38 -11.68
C GLY A 85 -0.71 -7.58 -10.86
N ASP A 86 0.33 -8.26 -11.31
CA ASP A 86 0.89 -9.38 -10.56
C ASP A 86 1.46 -8.88 -9.23
N PRO A 87 1.29 -9.63 -8.13
CA PRO A 87 1.86 -9.23 -6.86
C PRO A 87 3.40 -9.24 -6.99
N PRO A 88 4.09 -8.26 -6.42
CA PRO A 88 5.54 -8.22 -6.45
C PRO A 88 6.13 -9.46 -5.74
N PRO A 89 7.28 -9.98 -6.21
CA PRO A 89 7.88 -11.20 -5.67
C PRO A 89 8.43 -11.04 -4.25
N SER A 90 8.68 -9.80 -3.82
CA SER A 90 9.20 -9.46 -2.50
C SER A 90 8.63 -8.12 -2.03
N ARG A 91 8.53 -7.96 -0.71
CA ARG A 91 8.23 -6.67 -0.07
C ARG A 91 9.46 -5.77 0.03
N HIS A 92 10.64 -6.38 0.14
CA HIS A 92 11.92 -5.66 0.23
C HIS A 92 12.37 -5.21 -1.15
N HIS A 93 13.08 -4.07 -1.19
CA HIS A 93 13.60 -3.49 -2.44
C HIS A 93 12.50 -3.28 -3.49
N PHE A 94 11.29 -2.99 -3.02
CA PHE A 94 10.21 -2.63 -3.90
C PHE A 94 10.53 -1.28 -4.55
N ASN A 95 10.25 -1.17 -5.85
CA ASN A 95 10.41 0.06 -6.59
C ASN A 95 9.04 0.47 -7.13
N THR A 96 8.43 1.47 -6.49
CA THR A 96 7.11 1.98 -6.86
C THR A 96 7.08 2.51 -8.29
N ARG A 97 8.19 3.08 -8.77
CA ARG A 97 8.29 3.64 -10.12
C ARG A 97 8.32 2.55 -11.19
N GLU A 98 9.22 1.58 -11.05
CA GLU A 98 9.31 0.44 -11.98
C GLU A 98 8.00 -0.36 -11.98
N PHE A 99 7.37 -0.50 -10.82
CA PHE A 99 6.08 -1.14 -10.69
C PHE A 99 4.99 -0.38 -11.49
N ALA A 100 4.93 0.95 -11.38
CA ALA A 100 3.97 1.77 -12.11
C ALA A 100 4.20 1.72 -13.62
N GLU A 101 5.45 1.79 -14.06
CA GLU A 101 5.84 1.69 -15.48
C GLU A 101 5.49 0.30 -16.05
N GLY A 102 5.84 -0.78 -15.35
CA GLY A 102 5.58 -2.16 -15.77
C GLY A 102 4.09 -2.54 -15.82
N ASN A 103 3.26 -1.88 -15.01
CA ASN A 103 1.80 -2.09 -14.99
C ASN A 103 1.02 -1.03 -15.79
N GLY A 104 1.71 -0.11 -16.49
CA GLY A 104 1.05 0.93 -17.29
C GLY A 104 0.18 1.89 -16.47
N LEU A 105 0.52 2.11 -15.19
CA LEU A 105 -0.22 2.95 -14.26
C LEU A 105 0.03 4.45 -14.46
N GLY A 106 1.09 4.81 -15.20
CA GLY A 106 1.45 6.20 -15.46
C GLY A 106 1.93 6.93 -14.19
N LEU A 107 1.59 8.21 -14.09
CA LEU A 107 1.96 9.06 -12.96
C LEU A 107 0.99 8.87 -11.78
N PRO A 108 1.44 9.06 -10.54
CA PRO A 108 0.55 9.01 -9.38
C PRO A 108 -0.47 10.15 -9.42
N VAL A 109 -1.73 9.83 -9.14
CA VAL A 109 -2.84 10.81 -9.07
C VAL A 109 -2.81 11.55 -7.73
N ALA A 110 -2.45 10.84 -6.67
CA ALA A 110 -2.32 11.40 -5.34
C ALA A 110 -1.22 10.66 -4.57
N ALA A 111 -0.55 11.41 -3.70
CA ALA A 111 0.38 10.85 -2.73
C ALA A 111 0.17 11.56 -1.40
N LEU A 112 0.20 10.79 -0.31
CA LEU A 112 0.26 11.33 1.05
C LEU A 112 1.28 10.53 1.84
N TYR A 113 1.82 11.11 2.89
CA TYR A 113 2.68 10.38 3.81
C TYR A 113 2.38 10.75 5.25
N PHE A 114 2.73 9.85 6.15
CA PHE A 114 2.76 10.12 7.58
C PHE A 114 4.07 9.63 8.17
N ASN A 115 4.46 10.24 9.28
CA ASN A 115 5.65 9.83 10.02
C ASN A 115 5.25 8.89 11.15
N ALA A 116 5.99 7.81 11.36
CA ALA A 116 5.85 6.99 12.56
C ALA A 116 7.22 6.71 13.19
N ARG A 117 7.22 6.54 14.50
CA ARG A 117 8.40 6.16 15.29
C ARG A 117 7.99 5.13 16.32
N ARG A 118 8.95 4.39 16.86
CA ARG A 118 8.70 3.47 17.98
C ARG A 118 8.09 4.25 19.14
N GLU A 119 7.00 3.73 19.70
CA GLU A 119 6.46 4.24 20.95
C GLU A 119 7.51 4.07 22.05
N THR A 120 7.94 5.17 22.66
CA THR A 120 8.76 5.15 23.86
C THR A 120 7.82 4.96 25.04
N ALA A 121 8.06 3.97 25.89
CA ALA A 121 7.25 3.71 27.09
C ALA A 121 6.90 5.03 27.79
N ALA A 122 5.61 5.22 28.07
CA ALA A 122 5.14 6.41 28.76
C ALA A 122 5.95 6.60 30.05
N ARG A 123 6.65 7.73 30.16
CA ARG A 123 7.24 8.13 31.42
C ARG A 123 6.07 8.49 32.32
N GLY A 124 5.65 7.54 33.17
CA GLY A 124 4.60 7.72 34.16
C GLY A 124 4.84 9.02 34.91
N ARG A 125 3.81 9.86 34.98
CA ARG A 125 3.83 11.14 35.66
C ARG A 125 3.06 11.03 36.96
#